data_AF-A0A3M1I1Y2-F1
#
_entry.id   AF-A0A3M1I1Y2-F1
#
_cell.length_a   1.000
_cell.length_b   1.000
_cell.length_c   1.000
_cell.angle_alpha   90.00
_cell.angle_beta   90.00
_cell.angle_gamma   90.00
#
_symmetry.space_group_name_H-M   'P 1'
#
loop_
_entity.id
_entity.type
_entity.pdbx_description
1 polymer ?
#
loop_
_entity_poly.entity_id
_entity_poly.type
_entity_poly.pdbx_seq_one_letter_code
_entity_poly.pdbx_strand_id
1 'polypeptide(L)'
;AISLVGIFPGKRNEDDISIREEDKPLATFYFLRQQKRKEKEQVYYSLADFFMPASYNKQDYLGMFAVSAGFGIEEFAASFEKKHDDYNSILVKALGDRLAEGLAEYTHEKVRKEIWGYSPDENFSNEDLIREKYRGIRPAPGYPACPDHTEKRTIFRILQAEKYGISLTENCAMLPAGSVSGLYFSHPDSKYFAVGKIGKDQVESYASRKGWDLKTAERWLRPNLAYSESQQNDEIR
;
A
#
# COMPACT_ATOMS: atom_id res chain seq x y z
N ALA A 1 -15.44 3.34 14.35
CA ALA A 1 -14.61 2.85 13.23
C ALA A 1 -14.98 3.63 11.97
N ILE A 2 -14.03 3.81 11.04
CA ILE A 2 -14.18 4.58 9.81
C ILE A 2 -13.58 3.80 8.64
N SER A 3 -14.21 3.88 7.47
CA SER A 3 -13.70 3.33 6.22
C SER A 3 -13.83 4.36 5.10
N LEU A 4 -12.72 4.71 4.48
CA LEU A 4 -12.62 5.63 3.35
C LEU A 4 -12.16 4.85 2.12
N VAL A 5 -12.85 5.05 0.99
CA VAL A 5 -12.58 4.36 -0.27
C VAL A 5 -12.64 5.37 -1.41
N GLY A 6 -11.74 5.24 -2.38
CA GLY A 6 -11.80 5.96 -3.64
C GLY A 6 -11.36 5.07 -4.80
N ILE A 7 -11.99 5.23 -5.96
CA ILE A 7 -11.66 4.51 -7.20
C ILE A 7 -11.50 5.56 -8.29
N PHE A 8 -10.33 5.59 -8.92
CA PHE A 8 -9.98 6.64 -9.86
C PHE A 8 -9.56 6.05 -11.19
N PRO A 9 -10.03 6.61 -12.33
CA PRO A 9 -9.48 6.28 -13.63
C PRO A 9 -8.00 6.66 -13.67
N GLY A 10 -7.19 5.83 -14.31
CA GLY A 10 -5.76 6.07 -14.43
C GLY A 10 -5.16 5.56 -15.73
N LYS A 11 -3.86 5.78 -15.86
CA LYS A 11 -3.02 5.27 -16.93
C LYS A 11 -1.70 4.81 -16.35
N ARG A 12 -1.26 3.63 -16.78
CA ARG A 12 0.08 3.14 -16.52
C ARG A 12 1.08 3.82 -17.45
N ASN A 13 2.19 4.28 -16.89
CA ASN A 13 3.39 4.69 -17.60
C ASN A 13 4.59 3.90 -17.05
N GLU A 14 5.10 2.95 -17.82
CA GLU A 14 6.15 2.02 -17.40
C GLU A 14 5.85 1.32 -16.06
N ASP A 15 6.50 1.76 -14.98
CA ASP A 15 6.38 1.22 -13.62
C ASP A 15 5.47 2.05 -12.72
N ASP A 16 4.79 3.07 -13.25
CA ASP A 16 3.96 4.01 -12.49
C ASP A 16 2.51 4.03 -12.96
N ILE A 17 1.62 4.42 -12.05
CA ILE A 17 0.21 4.60 -12.35
C ILE A 17 -0.18 6.04 -12.01
N SER A 18 -0.47 6.82 -13.05
CA SER A 18 -1.10 8.13 -12.90
C SER A 18 -2.61 7.97 -12.79
N ILE A 19 -3.24 8.74 -11.90
CA ILE A 19 -4.69 8.79 -11.73
C ILE A 19 -5.20 10.21 -11.90
N ARG A 20 -6.48 10.32 -12.26
CA ARG A 20 -7.16 11.59 -12.51
C ARG A 20 -8.51 11.64 -11.83
N GLU A 21 -8.94 12.85 -11.54
CA GLU A 21 -10.32 13.17 -11.18
C GLU A 21 -10.90 13.97 -12.34
N GLU A 22 -11.97 13.46 -12.93
CA GLU A 22 -12.49 13.98 -14.20
C GLU A 22 -11.39 14.00 -15.29
N ASP A 23 -11.07 15.18 -15.82
CA ASP A 23 -10.01 15.40 -16.80
C ASP A 23 -8.75 16.03 -16.20
N LYS A 24 -8.64 16.13 -14.87
CA LYS A 24 -7.49 16.74 -14.18
C LYS A 24 -6.58 15.68 -13.56
N PRO A 25 -5.24 15.76 -13.77
CA PRO A 25 -4.30 14.91 -13.05
C PRO A 25 -4.46 15.07 -11.54
N LEU A 26 -4.56 13.95 -10.81
CA LEU A 26 -4.77 13.94 -9.36
C LEU A 26 -3.49 13.51 -8.61
N ALA A 27 -2.88 12.40 -9.03
CA ALA A 27 -1.65 11.90 -8.44
C ALA A 27 -0.98 10.84 -9.33
N THR A 28 0.25 10.49 -8.99
CA THR A 28 0.96 9.32 -9.52
C THR A 28 1.39 8.44 -8.36
N PHE A 29 1.18 7.14 -8.50
CA PHE A 29 1.72 6.11 -7.63
C PHE A 29 2.92 5.46 -8.27
N TYR A 30 3.99 5.31 -7.47
CA TYR A 30 5.29 4.89 -7.97
C TYR A 30 5.65 3.49 -7.48
N PHE A 31 5.88 2.57 -8.41
CA PHE A 31 6.19 1.18 -8.07
C PHE A 31 7.63 0.80 -8.42
N LEU A 32 8.10 -0.21 -7.68
CA LEU A 32 9.39 -0.84 -7.90
C LEU A 32 9.19 -2.16 -8.63
N ARG A 33 10.23 -2.56 -9.37
CA ARG A 33 10.29 -3.79 -10.13
C ARG A 33 11.32 -4.73 -9.52
N GLN A 34 11.01 -6.02 -9.50
CA GLN A 34 11.97 -7.05 -9.12
C GLN A 34 13.23 -6.97 -10.01
N GLN A 35 14.42 -7.06 -9.42
CA GLN A 35 15.69 -7.11 -10.17
C GLN A 35 16.57 -8.32 -9.81
N LYS A 36 16.23 -9.09 -8.76
CA LYS A 36 16.99 -10.30 -8.41
C LYS A 36 16.87 -11.34 -9.52
N ARG A 37 18.01 -11.70 -10.13
CA ARG A 37 18.09 -12.73 -11.18
C ARG A 37 17.34 -14.00 -10.77
N LYS A 38 16.48 -14.49 -11.68
CA LYS A 38 15.71 -15.72 -11.51
C LYS A 38 16.34 -16.85 -12.33
N GLU A 39 16.19 -18.09 -11.88
CA GLU A 39 16.80 -19.28 -12.51
C GLU A 39 16.14 -19.68 -13.84
N LYS A 40 14.95 -19.12 -14.16
CA LYS A 40 14.18 -19.36 -15.39
C LYS A 40 13.73 -18.02 -16.00
N GLU A 41 13.18 -18.05 -17.22
CA GLU A 41 12.48 -16.91 -17.89
C GLU A 41 11.21 -16.51 -17.12
N GLN A 42 11.38 -16.13 -15.86
CA GLN A 42 10.31 -15.66 -15.02
C GLN A 42 10.19 -14.16 -15.14
N VAL A 43 8.95 -13.69 -15.25
CA VAL A 43 8.61 -12.28 -15.27
C VAL A 43 9.11 -11.61 -13.99
N TYR A 44 9.76 -10.45 -14.14
CA TYR A 44 10.14 -9.57 -13.05
C TYR A 44 8.96 -8.65 -12.75
N TYR A 45 8.23 -8.92 -11.66
CA TYR A 45 6.97 -8.22 -11.38
C TYR A 45 7.20 -6.80 -10.88
N SER A 46 6.32 -5.89 -11.31
CA SER A 46 5.96 -4.62 -10.69
C SER A 46 4.45 -4.60 -10.46
N LEU A 47 3.94 -3.92 -9.44
CA LEU A 47 2.49 -3.78 -9.22
C LEU A 47 1.82 -3.05 -10.40
N ALA A 48 2.55 -2.15 -11.06
CA ALA A 48 2.09 -1.49 -12.28
C ALA A 48 1.76 -2.48 -13.41
N ASP A 49 2.31 -3.70 -13.39
CA ASP A 49 2.00 -4.72 -14.40
C ASP A 49 0.54 -5.18 -14.37
N PHE A 50 -0.13 -5.02 -13.24
CA PHE A 50 -1.55 -5.35 -13.06
C PHE A 50 -2.49 -4.21 -13.44
N PHE A 51 -1.97 -3.18 -14.11
CA PHE A 51 -2.74 -2.07 -14.64
C PHE A 51 -2.56 -2.01 -16.16
N MET A 52 -3.66 -1.78 -16.88
CA MET A 52 -3.70 -1.76 -18.34
C MET A 52 -2.68 -0.75 -18.90
N PRO A 53 -1.77 -1.18 -19.79
CA PRO A 53 -0.86 -0.26 -20.47
C PRO A 53 -1.62 0.74 -21.35
N ALA A 54 -1.13 1.97 -21.43
CA ALA A 54 -1.76 3.04 -22.20
C ALA A 54 -1.93 2.70 -23.70
N SER A 55 -1.10 1.80 -24.25
CA SER A 55 -1.15 1.34 -25.64
C SER A 55 -2.45 0.60 -26.01
N TYR A 56 -3.17 0.04 -25.04
CA TYR A 56 -4.42 -0.70 -25.29
C TYR A 56 -5.65 0.21 -25.48
N ASN A 57 -5.50 1.52 -25.31
CA ASN A 57 -6.56 2.53 -25.45
C ASN A 57 -7.87 2.19 -24.69
N LYS A 58 -7.73 1.53 -23.54
CA LYS A 58 -8.83 1.21 -22.62
C LYS A 58 -8.61 1.91 -21.29
N GLN A 59 -9.70 2.37 -20.69
CA GLN A 59 -9.67 2.94 -19.35
C GLN A 59 -9.56 1.82 -18.32
N ASP A 60 -8.62 1.97 -17.40
CA ASP A 60 -8.47 1.11 -16.22
C ASP A 60 -8.51 1.96 -14.96
N TYR A 61 -8.67 1.34 -13.79
CA TYR A 61 -8.97 2.02 -12.54
C TYR A 61 -8.08 1.51 -11.40
N LEU A 62 -7.67 2.43 -10.54
CA LEU A 62 -6.94 2.13 -9.31
C LEU A 62 -7.83 2.51 -8.12
N GLY A 63 -8.09 1.54 -7.26
CA GLY A 63 -8.77 1.81 -5.99
C GLY A 63 -7.76 2.10 -4.88
N MET A 64 -8.21 2.73 -3.81
CA MET A 64 -7.44 2.93 -2.59
C MET A 64 -8.36 3.02 -1.37
N PHE A 65 -7.80 2.75 -0.20
CA PHE A 65 -8.54 2.81 1.06
C PHE A 65 -7.69 3.31 2.22
N ALA A 66 -8.38 3.84 3.22
CA ALA A 66 -7.87 4.04 4.58
C ALA A 66 -8.97 3.69 5.57
N VAL A 67 -8.70 2.75 6.47
CA VAL A 67 -9.63 2.30 7.50
C VAL A 67 -9.02 2.50 8.87
N SER A 68 -9.87 2.73 9.88
CA SER A 68 -9.45 2.74 11.27
C SER A 68 -10.56 2.25 12.19
N ALA A 69 -10.20 1.29 13.04
CA ALA A 69 -11.00 0.87 14.19
C ALA A 69 -10.36 1.28 15.52
N GLY A 70 -9.20 1.97 15.45
CA GLY A 70 -8.35 2.25 16.60
C GLY A 70 -8.75 3.41 17.51
N PHE A 71 -9.84 4.13 17.22
CA PHE A 71 -10.24 5.30 18.02
C PHE A 71 -10.60 4.89 19.46
N GLY A 72 -9.98 5.54 20.45
CA GLY A 72 -10.23 5.27 21.87
C GLY A 72 -9.35 4.16 22.47
N ILE A 73 -8.61 3.40 21.65
CA ILE A 73 -7.91 2.19 22.10
C ILE A 73 -6.72 2.55 22.99
N GLU A 74 -5.96 3.58 22.61
CA GLU A 74 -4.87 4.09 23.41
C GLU A 74 -5.36 4.60 24.77
N GLU A 75 -6.53 5.28 24.81
CA GLU A 75 -7.14 5.75 26.05
C GLU A 75 -7.60 4.61 26.96
N PHE A 76 -8.26 3.58 26.39
CA PHE A 76 -8.66 2.39 27.15
C PHE A 76 -7.44 1.66 27.70
N ALA A 77 -6.42 1.44 26.88
CA ALA A 77 -5.17 0.80 27.29
C ALA A 77 -4.50 1.56 28.46
N ALA A 78 -4.36 2.88 28.33
CA ALA A 78 -3.79 3.71 29.39
C ALA A 78 -4.62 3.65 30.69
N SER A 79 -5.94 3.47 30.59
CA SER A 79 -6.81 3.32 31.77
C SER A 79 -6.57 2.01 32.53
N PHE A 80 -6.20 0.93 31.82
CA PHE A 80 -5.83 -0.36 32.41
C PHE A 80 -4.40 -0.31 32.98
N GLU A 81 -3.46 0.30 32.27
CA GLU A 81 -2.07 0.49 32.76
C GLU A 81 -2.03 1.29 34.07
N LYS A 82 -2.85 2.34 34.20
CA LYS A 82 -2.99 3.11 35.45
C LYS A 82 -3.49 2.28 36.64
N LYS A 83 -4.15 1.16 36.37
CA LYS A 83 -4.64 0.20 37.37
C LYS A 83 -3.70 -1.00 37.54
N HIS A 84 -2.52 -0.97 36.91
CA HIS A 84 -1.58 -2.09 36.84
C HIS A 84 -2.19 -3.36 36.24
N ASP A 85 -3.15 -3.20 35.32
CA ASP A 85 -3.81 -4.29 34.60
C ASP A 85 -3.21 -4.43 33.19
N ASP A 86 -1.99 -4.96 33.14
CA ASP A 86 -1.23 -5.10 31.90
C ASP A 86 -1.93 -6.05 30.91
N TYR A 87 -2.63 -7.07 31.42
CA TYR A 87 -3.35 -8.03 30.60
C TYR A 87 -4.43 -7.35 29.77
N ASN A 88 -5.32 -6.57 30.40
CA ASN A 88 -6.40 -5.90 29.67
C ASN A 88 -5.88 -4.76 28.78
N SER A 89 -4.77 -4.10 29.15
CA SER A 89 -4.11 -3.13 28.25
C SER A 89 -3.62 -3.80 26.96
N ILE A 90 -2.95 -4.95 27.06
CA ILE A 90 -2.49 -5.70 25.89
C ILE A 90 -3.70 -6.21 25.09
N LEU A 91 -4.72 -6.74 25.78
CA LEU A 91 -5.90 -7.30 25.13
C LEU A 91 -6.66 -6.26 24.31
N VAL A 92 -6.89 -5.06 24.84
CA VAL A 92 -7.61 -4.01 24.09
C VAL A 92 -6.83 -3.54 22.86
N LYS A 93 -5.49 -3.43 22.97
CA LYS A 93 -4.63 -3.11 21.81
C LYS A 93 -4.72 -4.21 20.74
N ALA A 94 -4.67 -5.48 21.15
CA ALA A 94 -4.80 -6.61 20.23
C ALA A 94 -6.17 -6.66 19.55
N LEU A 95 -7.26 -6.42 20.30
CA LEU A 95 -8.60 -6.34 19.73
C LEU A 95 -8.71 -5.20 18.71
N GLY A 96 -8.08 -4.06 18.98
CA GLY A 96 -8.01 -2.95 18.05
C GLY A 96 -7.42 -3.27 16.69
N ASP A 97 -6.27 -3.92 16.73
CA ASP A 97 -5.58 -4.40 15.55
C ASP A 97 -6.44 -5.41 14.76
N ARG A 98 -7.07 -6.38 15.45
CA ARG A 98 -7.96 -7.35 14.79
C ARG A 98 -9.20 -6.70 14.18
N LEU A 99 -9.78 -5.70 14.84
CA LEU A 99 -10.92 -4.94 14.31
C LEU A 99 -10.52 -4.11 13.07
N ALA A 100 -9.32 -3.54 13.06
CA ALA A 100 -8.82 -2.79 11.92
C ALA A 100 -8.62 -3.68 10.68
N GLU A 101 -8.02 -4.86 10.87
CA GLU A 101 -7.83 -5.84 9.79
C GLU A 101 -9.17 -6.42 9.31
N GLY A 102 -10.08 -6.75 10.23
CA GLY A 102 -11.44 -7.20 9.89
C GLY A 102 -12.21 -6.14 9.09
N LEU A 103 -12.05 -4.86 9.45
CA LEU A 103 -12.65 -3.75 8.71
C LEU A 103 -12.01 -3.58 7.32
N ALA A 104 -10.70 -3.80 7.17
CA ALA A 104 -10.03 -3.78 5.88
C ALA A 104 -10.56 -4.90 4.96
N GLU A 105 -10.74 -6.12 5.48
CA GLU A 105 -11.30 -7.25 4.72
C GLU A 105 -12.75 -6.99 4.31
N TYR A 106 -13.60 -6.55 5.25
CA TYR A 106 -14.99 -6.21 4.97
C TYR A 106 -15.11 -5.08 3.94
N THR A 107 -14.29 -4.03 4.07
CA THR A 107 -14.25 -2.93 3.10
C THR A 107 -13.84 -3.44 1.73
N HIS A 108 -12.84 -4.31 1.65
CA HIS A 108 -12.41 -4.88 0.38
C HIS A 108 -13.52 -5.74 -0.24
N GLU A 109 -14.21 -6.59 0.52
CA GLU A 109 -15.37 -7.36 0.03
C GLU A 109 -16.45 -6.43 -0.56
N LYS A 110 -16.81 -5.37 0.16
CA LYS A 110 -17.75 -4.33 -0.33
C LYS A 110 -17.26 -3.67 -1.61
N VAL A 111 -15.96 -3.41 -1.74
CA VAL A 111 -15.38 -2.88 -2.98
C VAL A 111 -15.54 -3.84 -4.14
N ARG A 112 -15.24 -5.13 -3.96
CA ARG A 112 -15.36 -6.13 -5.03
C ARG A 112 -16.80 -6.32 -5.50
N LYS A 113 -17.75 -6.35 -4.56
CA LYS A 113 -19.16 -6.68 -4.83
C LYS A 113 -20.02 -5.49 -5.23
N GLU A 114 -19.82 -4.34 -4.59
CA GLU A 114 -20.77 -3.22 -4.64
C GLU A 114 -20.15 -1.92 -5.17
N ILE A 115 -19.01 -1.49 -4.64
CA ILE A 115 -18.46 -0.16 -4.94
C ILE A 115 -17.74 -0.15 -6.31
N TRP A 116 -16.86 -1.12 -6.55
CA TRP A 116 -16.26 -1.36 -7.87
C TRP A 116 -17.08 -2.36 -8.67
N GLY A 117 -17.62 -3.40 -8.01
CA GLY A 117 -18.61 -4.29 -8.58
C GLY A 117 -18.09 -5.22 -9.67
N TYR A 118 -16.80 -5.57 -9.65
CA TYR A 118 -16.23 -6.53 -10.61
C TYR A 118 -16.47 -8.00 -10.24
N SER A 119 -17.00 -8.27 -9.04
CA SER A 119 -17.39 -9.59 -8.55
C SER A 119 -18.71 -9.53 -7.77
N PRO A 120 -19.85 -9.15 -8.38
CA PRO A 120 -21.12 -8.95 -7.66
C PRO A 120 -21.69 -10.24 -7.05
N ASP A 121 -21.48 -11.38 -7.70
CA ASP A 121 -21.99 -12.69 -7.27
C ASP A 121 -21.06 -13.43 -6.28
N GLU A 122 -20.05 -12.74 -5.75
CA GLU A 122 -19.09 -13.32 -4.81
C GLU A 122 -19.76 -13.77 -3.51
N ASN A 123 -19.55 -15.03 -3.13
CA ASN A 123 -20.09 -15.63 -1.92
C ASN A 123 -19.05 -16.54 -1.24
N PHE A 124 -18.04 -15.92 -0.64
CA PHE A 124 -16.97 -16.61 0.07
C PHE A 124 -17.25 -16.73 1.57
N SER A 125 -16.82 -17.82 2.18
CA SER A 125 -16.78 -17.92 3.64
C SER A 125 -15.63 -17.06 4.21
N ASN A 126 -15.64 -16.78 5.52
CA ASN A 126 -14.53 -16.08 6.16
C ASN A 126 -13.18 -16.80 5.97
N GLU A 127 -13.18 -18.14 5.98
CA GLU A 127 -11.98 -18.94 5.71
C GLU A 127 -11.48 -18.78 4.27
N ASP A 128 -12.39 -18.62 3.30
CA ASP A 128 -12.02 -18.36 1.92
C ASP A 128 -11.45 -16.94 1.73
N LEU A 129 -11.96 -15.96 2.48
CA LEU A 129 -11.43 -14.59 2.50
C LEU A 129 -10.01 -14.55 3.11
N ILE A 130 -9.77 -15.24 4.23
CA ILE A 130 -8.44 -15.37 4.85
C ILE A 130 -7.44 -16.03 3.89
N ARG A 131 -7.91 -16.98 3.06
CA ARG A 131 -7.10 -17.64 2.03
C ARG A 131 -6.99 -16.85 0.72
N GLU A 132 -7.53 -15.64 0.69
CA GLU A 132 -7.49 -14.74 -0.46
C GLU A 132 -8.03 -15.38 -1.75
N LYS A 133 -9.08 -16.20 -1.67
CA LYS A 133 -9.67 -16.89 -2.84
C LYS A 133 -10.39 -15.97 -3.83
N TYR A 134 -10.58 -14.70 -3.47
CA TYR A 134 -11.21 -13.70 -4.32
C TYR A 134 -10.28 -13.21 -5.42
N ARG A 135 -10.89 -12.60 -6.44
CA ARG A 135 -10.18 -11.89 -7.50
C ARG A 135 -9.67 -10.55 -6.96
N GLY A 136 -8.45 -10.17 -7.34
CA GLY A 136 -7.85 -8.87 -7.00
C GLY A 136 -7.02 -8.89 -5.72
N ILE A 137 -6.26 -7.82 -5.49
CA ILE A 137 -5.38 -7.67 -4.32
C ILE A 137 -5.51 -6.27 -3.72
N ARG A 138 -5.09 -6.13 -2.45
CA ARG A 138 -5.14 -4.88 -1.70
C ARG A 138 -3.78 -4.42 -1.11
N PRO A 139 -2.71 -4.28 -1.91
CA PRO A 139 -1.36 -4.03 -1.40
C PRO A 139 -1.26 -2.72 -0.63
N ALA A 140 -0.62 -2.78 0.54
CA ALA A 140 -0.41 -1.66 1.44
C ALA A 140 1.04 -1.16 1.36
N PRO A 141 1.29 0.16 1.18
CA PRO A 141 2.66 0.66 1.16
C PRO A 141 3.42 0.33 2.46
N GLY A 142 4.66 -0.11 2.34
CA GLY A 142 5.49 -0.70 3.39
C GLY A 142 5.53 -2.23 3.37
N TYR A 143 4.59 -2.90 2.68
CA TYR A 143 4.65 -4.35 2.48
C TYR A 143 5.61 -4.74 1.34
N PRO A 144 6.04 -6.02 1.25
CA PRO A 144 7.06 -6.45 0.30
C PRO A 144 6.79 -6.12 -1.19
N ALA A 145 5.53 -6.01 -1.61
CA ALA A 145 5.15 -5.68 -2.99
C ALA A 145 5.30 -4.18 -3.33
N CYS A 146 5.27 -3.32 -2.31
CA CYS A 146 5.37 -1.86 -2.40
C CYS A 146 6.03 -1.31 -1.13
N PRO A 147 7.36 -1.49 -0.96
CA PRO A 147 8.04 -1.24 0.31
C PRO A 147 8.20 0.24 0.67
N ASP A 148 8.00 1.18 -0.27
CA ASP A 148 8.05 2.61 0.02
C ASP A 148 6.84 3.05 0.87
N HIS A 149 7.08 3.35 2.14
CA HIS A 149 6.05 3.81 3.06
C HIS A 149 5.45 5.18 2.68
N THR A 150 6.16 6.02 1.94
CA THR A 150 5.74 7.40 1.64
C THR A 150 4.54 7.48 0.70
N GLU A 151 4.24 6.41 -0.05
CA GLU A 151 3.05 6.34 -0.90
C GLU A 151 1.74 6.46 -0.08
N LYS A 152 1.78 6.15 1.23
CA LYS A 152 0.68 6.43 2.15
C LYS A 152 0.28 7.91 2.16
N ARG A 153 1.24 8.83 2.00
CA ARG A 153 0.97 10.28 1.97
C ARG A 153 0.06 10.62 0.78
N THR A 154 0.24 9.97 -0.36
CA THR A 154 -0.62 10.15 -1.54
C THR A 154 -2.04 9.66 -1.26
N ILE A 155 -2.20 8.46 -0.68
CA ILE A 155 -3.51 7.91 -0.29
C ILE A 155 -4.22 8.85 0.68
N PHE A 156 -3.53 9.30 1.73
CA PHE A 156 -4.11 10.16 2.78
C PHE A 156 -4.54 11.52 2.23
N ARG A 157 -3.73 12.11 1.34
CA ARG A 157 -4.07 13.37 0.68
C ARG A 157 -5.35 13.25 -0.15
N ILE A 158 -5.47 12.19 -0.95
CA ILE A 158 -6.60 11.98 -1.84
C ILE A 158 -7.88 11.67 -1.05
N LEU A 159 -7.81 10.72 -0.12
CA LEU A 159 -8.96 10.33 0.70
C LEU A 159 -9.28 11.33 1.82
N GLN A 160 -8.45 12.36 1.99
CA GLN A 160 -8.55 13.36 3.06
C GLN A 160 -8.63 12.69 4.46
N ALA A 161 -7.85 11.63 4.67
CA ALA A 161 -7.96 10.73 5.82
C ALA A 161 -7.80 11.45 7.18
N GLU A 162 -6.97 12.50 7.22
CA GLU A 162 -6.77 13.32 8.43
C GLU A 162 -8.04 14.03 8.91
N LYS A 163 -8.95 14.39 7.99
CA LYS A 163 -10.26 14.98 8.35
C LYS A 163 -11.14 14.02 9.15
N TYR A 164 -10.86 12.73 9.03
CA TYR A 164 -11.56 11.66 9.73
C TYR A 164 -10.75 11.10 10.90
N GLY A 165 -9.67 11.79 11.31
CA GLY A 165 -8.89 11.42 12.49
C GLY A 165 -7.87 10.31 12.26
N ILE A 166 -7.58 9.94 11.01
CA ILE A 166 -6.47 9.03 10.69
C ILE A 166 -5.28 9.88 10.21
N SER A 167 -4.15 9.82 10.89
CA SER A 167 -2.96 10.62 10.56
C SER A 167 -1.72 9.77 10.28
N LEU A 168 -0.70 10.41 9.71
CA LEU A 168 0.61 9.82 9.49
C LEU A 168 1.65 10.51 10.38
N THR A 169 2.52 9.73 11.00
CA THR A 169 3.76 10.26 11.58
C THR A 169 4.74 10.68 10.48
N GLU A 170 5.82 11.36 10.84
CA GLU A 170 6.88 11.74 9.89
C GLU A 170 7.44 10.53 9.12
N ASN A 171 7.51 9.37 9.79
CA ASN A 171 7.96 8.10 9.24
C ASN A 171 6.83 7.28 8.55
N CYS A 172 5.67 7.90 8.33
CA CYS A 172 4.50 7.30 7.68
C CYS A 172 3.91 6.09 8.41
N ALA A 173 4.10 5.98 9.73
CA ALA A 173 3.28 5.11 10.55
C ALA A 173 1.89 5.72 10.71
N MET A 174 0.84 4.90 10.69
CA MET A 174 -0.54 5.37 10.81
C MET A 174 -0.95 5.49 12.28
N LEU A 175 -1.70 6.54 12.59
CA LEU A 175 -2.37 6.73 13.86
C LEU A 175 -3.89 6.86 13.64
N PRO A 176 -4.72 6.26 14.51
CA PRO A 176 -4.36 5.40 15.65
C PRO A 176 -3.77 4.04 15.19
N ALA A 177 -3.15 3.28 16.11
CA ALA A 177 -2.40 2.05 15.76
C ALA A 177 -3.28 0.96 15.11
N GLY A 178 -4.60 0.97 15.38
CA GLY A 178 -5.60 0.14 14.70
C GLY A 178 -6.08 0.75 13.37
N SER A 179 -5.16 1.00 12.44
CA SER A 179 -5.47 1.57 11.12
C SER A 179 -4.71 0.87 9.99
N VAL A 180 -5.37 0.73 8.84
CA VAL A 180 -4.81 0.09 7.63
C VAL A 180 -5.09 0.96 6.42
N SER A 181 -4.13 1.10 5.50
CA SER A 181 -4.35 1.76 4.21
C SER A 181 -3.61 1.07 3.09
N GLY A 182 -4.13 1.18 1.87
CA GLY A 182 -3.56 0.51 0.72
C GLY A 182 -4.26 0.86 -0.58
N LEU A 183 -3.86 0.17 -1.63
CA LEU A 183 -4.40 0.25 -2.97
C LEU A 183 -5.29 -0.96 -3.26
N TYR A 184 -6.14 -0.89 -4.27
CA TYR A 184 -6.90 -2.02 -4.81
C TYR A 184 -6.58 -2.22 -6.28
N PHE A 185 -6.26 -3.45 -6.65
CA PHE A 185 -6.09 -3.89 -8.04
C PHE A 185 -7.14 -4.97 -8.35
N SER A 186 -7.83 -4.82 -9.48
CA SER A 186 -8.91 -5.74 -9.88
C SER A 186 -8.49 -6.75 -10.96
N HIS A 187 -7.25 -6.68 -11.45
CA HIS A 187 -6.78 -7.62 -12.47
C HIS A 187 -6.80 -9.07 -11.95
N PRO A 188 -7.35 -10.04 -12.70
CA PRO A 188 -7.51 -11.42 -12.23
C PRO A 188 -6.19 -12.10 -11.88
N ASP A 189 -5.11 -11.78 -12.60
CA ASP A 189 -3.77 -12.33 -12.34
C ASP A 189 -2.94 -11.51 -11.32
N SER A 190 -3.55 -10.48 -10.71
CA SER A 190 -2.87 -9.70 -9.68
C SER A 190 -2.58 -10.58 -8.47
N LYS A 191 -1.38 -10.42 -7.91
CA LYS A 191 -0.90 -11.24 -6.79
C LYS A 191 0.14 -10.51 -5.97
N TYR A 192 0.27 -10.90 -4.71
CA TYR A 192 1.36 -10.43 -3.88
C TYR A 192 2.68 -11.07 -4.28
N PHE A 193 3.74 -10.26 -4.22
CA PHE A 193 5.12 -10.68 -4.43
C PHE A 193 6.04 -9.80 -3.58
N ALA A 194 7.30 -10.21 -3.42
CA ALA A 194 8.31 -9.34 -2.82
C ALA A 194 9.16 -8.72 -3.93
N VAL A 195 9.29 -7.38 -3.94
CA VAL A 195 10.21 -6.67 -4.83
C VAL A 195 11.65 -7.17 -4.63
N GLY A 196 12.04 -7.39 -3.38
CA GLY A 196 13.36 -7.87 -3.02
C GLY A 196 14.44 -6.79 -3.16
N LYS A 197 15.66 -7.21 -3.48
CA LYS A 197 16.81 -6.32 -3.63
C LYS A 197 16.82 -5.62 -5.00
N ILE A 198 17.10 -4.33 -5.02
CA ILE A 198 17.15 -3.46 -6.21
C ILE A 198 18.53 -2.82 -6.38
N GLY A 199 18.95 -2.67 -7.63
CA GLY A 199 20.19 -2.02 -8.04
C GLY A 199 20.08 -0.49 -7.97
N LYS A 200 21.25 0.16 -8.01
CA LYS A 200 21.38 1.62 -7.93
C LYS A 200 20.68 2.33 -9.08
N ASP A 201 20.71 1.75 -10.28
CA ASP A 201 20.01 2.24 -11.47
C ASP A 201 18.50 2.46 -11.22
N GLN A 202 17.84 1.50 -10.56
CA GLN A 202 16.43 1.61 -10.24
C GLN A 202 16.18 2.63 -9.13
N VAL A 203 17.08 2.73 -8.14
CA VAL A 203 16.96 3.72 -7.05
C VAL A 203 17.10 5.14 -7.61
N GLU A 204 18.05 5.37 -8.52
CA GLU A 204 18.24 6.66 -9.21
C GLU A 204 17.01 7.01 -10.08
N SER A 205 16.51 6.05 -10.85
CA SER A 205 15.26 6.22 -11.62
C SER A 205 14.07 6.54 -10.71
N TYR A 206 13.90 5.81 -9.60
CA TYR A 206 12.83 6.03 -8.64
C TYR A 206 12.93 7.41 -7.98
N ALA A 207 14.13 7.82 -7.58
CA ALA A 207 14.40 9.15 -7.03
C ALA A 207 14.00 10.25 -8.04
N SER A 208 14.44 10.12 -9.29
CA SER A 208 14.10 11.07 -10.35
C SER A 208 12.58 11.17 -10.57
N ARG A 209 11.88 10.03 -10.66
CA ARG A 209 10.43 9.98 -10.88
C ARG A 209 9.62 10.61 -9.73
N LYS A 210 10.12 10.52 -8.49
CA LYS A 210 9.52 11.16 -7.31
C LYS A 210 10.00 12.59 -7.04
N GLY A 211 10.95 13.10 -7.83
CA GLY A 211 11.56 14.41 -7.61
C GLY A 211 12.43 14.46 -6.34
N TRP A 212 13.04 13.35 -5.97
CA TRP A 212 13.93 13.22 -4.82
C TRP A 212 15.39 13.22 -5.23
N ASP A 213 16.27 13.59 -4.28
CA ASP A 213 17.67 13.23 -4.38
C ASP A 213 17.88 11.73 -4.08
N LEU A 214 19.03 11.20 -4.51
CA LEU A 214 19.38 9.78 -4.32
C LEU A 214 19.40 9.39 -2.84
N LYS A 215 19.92 10.26 -1.96
CA LYS A 215 20.04 9.99 -0.52
C LYS A 215 18.67 9.80 0.14
N THR A 216 17.67 10.56 -0.29
CA THR A 216 16.28 10.45 0.18
C THR A 216 15.68 9.12 -0.26
N ALA A 217 15.87 8.71 -1.52
CA ALA A 217 15.43 7.41 -2.01
C ALA A 217 16.12 6.25 -1.25
N GLU A 218 17.43 6.33 -1.05
CA GLU A 218 18.20 5.33 -0.28
C GLU A 218 17.71 5.21 1.16
N ARG A 219 17.36 6.31 1.82
CA ARG A 219 16.79 6.30 3.17
C ARG A 219 15.48 5.51 3.23
N TRP A 220 14.55 5.78 2.32
CA TRP A 220 13.23 5.14 2.32
C TRP A 220 13.26 3.70 1.81
N LEU A 221 14.17 3.40 0.88
CA LEU A 221 14.32 2.07 0.26
C LEU A 221 15.44 1.24 0.88
N ARG A 222 16.00 1.67 2.02
CA ARG A 222 17.15 1.03 2.69
C ARG A 222 17.05 -0.49 2.81
N PRO A 223 15.91 -1.08 3.21
CA PRO A 223 15.78 -2.54 3.30
C PRO A 223 15.95 -3.25 1.95
N ASN A 224 15.70 -2.55 0.84
CA ASN A 224 15.70 -3.08 -0.52
C ASN A 224 17.00 -2.81 -1.29
N LEU A 225 17.96 -2.04 -0.78
CA LEU A 225 19.20 -1.77 -1.51
C LEU A 225 20.06 -3.04 -1.67
N ALA A 226 20.52 -3.30 -2.90
CA ALA A 226 21.45 -4.38 -3.26
C ALA A 226 22.93 -3.98 -3.19
N TYR A 227 23.21 -2.72 -2.85
CA TYR A 227 24.55 -2.12 -2.81
C TYR A 227 24.75 -1.40 -1.47
N SER A 228 26.00 -1.12 -1.12
CA SER A 228 26.31 -0.34 0.09
C SER A 228 26.33 1.16 -0.22
N GLU A 229 25.85 1.96 0.72
CA GLU A 229 25.93 3.44 0.68
C GLU A 229 27.40 3.92 0.52
N SER A 230 28.37 3.08 0.91
CA SER A 230 29.81 3.36 0.89
C SER A 230 30.52 3.18 -0.46
N GLN A 231 29.86 2.67 -1.51
CA GLN A 231 30.45 2.62 -2.87
C GLN A 231 30.61 4.00 -3.52
N GLN A 232 30.34 5.08 -2.78
CA GLN A 232 30.48 6.47 -3.21
C GLN A 232 31.93 7.00 -3.30
N ASN A 233 32.94 6.29 -2.78
CA ASN A 233 34.30 6.83 -2.66
C ASN A 233 35.38 6.16 -3.54
N ASP A 234 35.08 5.08 -4.27
CA ASP A 234 36.10 4.30 -4.98
C ASP A 234 36.22 4.62 -6.49
N GLU A 235 35.43 5.56 -7.03
CA GLU A 235 35.58 6.04 -8.42
C GLU A 235 36.34 7.38 -8.55
N ILE A 236 36.90 7.91 -7.45
CA ILE A 236 37.75 9.13 -7.46
C ILE A 236 39.11 8.85 -6.77
N ARG A 237 39.69 7.67 -6.96
CA ARG A 237 41.09 7.39 -6.59
C ARG A 237 41.87 6.77 -7.74
#